data_AF-A0A956LCM9-F1
#
_entry.id   AF-A0A956LCM9-F1
#
_cell.length_a   1.000
_cell.length_b   1.000
_cell.length_c   1.000
_cell.angle_alpha   90.00
_cell.angle_beta   90.00
_cell.angle_gamma   90.00
#
_symmetry.space_group_name_H-M   'P 1'
#
loop_
_entity.id
_entity.type
_entity.pdbx_description
1 polymer ?
#
loop_
_entity_poly.entity_id
_entity_poly.type
_entity_poly.pdbx_seq_one_letter_code
_entity_poly.pdbx_strand_id
1 'polypeptide(L)' 'MGPNTKLEANVSGVTAPPAVQQLAAAERLRRARRVDSITDLIGNTPIIRLLRLERSCPGVEIWAKCEFANPAGSVKDRAA' A
#
# COMPACT_ATOMS: atom_id res chain seq x y z
N MET A 1 -3.23 0.40 40.75
CA MET A 1 -2.98 0.84 39.37
C MET A 1 -2.98 -0.44 38.52
N GLY A 2 -4.16 -0.87 38.06
CA GLY A 2 -4.29 -2.13 37.33
C GLY A 2 -3.66 -2.01 35.94
N PRO A 3 -3.00 -3.06 35.40
CA PRO A 3 -2.55 -3.05 34.02
C PRO A 3 -3.76 -2.92 33.09
N ASN A 4 -3.73 -1.95 32.18
CA ASN A 4 -4.81 -1.70 31.21
C ASN A 4 -4.92 -2.86 30.20
N THR A 5 -5.67 -3.91 30.56
CA THR A 5 -5.84 -5.17 29.80
C THR A 5 -6.75 -5.05 28.56
N LYS A 6 -6.85 -3.87 27.92
CA LYS A 6 -7.76 -3.67 26.76
C LYS A 6 -7.09 -3.22 25.46
N LEU A 7 -5.79 -2.95 25.43
CA LEU A 7 -5.07 -2.59 24.19
C LEU A 7 -4.29 -3.74 23.54
N GLU A 8 -3.98 -4.79 24.29
CA GLU A 8 -3.17 -5.93 23.80
C GLU A 8 -3.97 -6.90 22.88
N ALA A 9 -5.31 -6.77 22.82
CA ALA A 9 -6.18 -7.80 22.27
C ALA A 9 -6.48 -7.70 20.76
N ASN A 10 -5.91 -6.75 20.01
CA ASN A 10 -6.23 -6.58 18.58
C ASN A 10 -5.05 -6.65 17.61
N VAL A 11 -3.85 -7.00 18.08
CA VAL A 11 -2.65 -7.09 17.22
C VAL A 11 -2.48 -8.50 16.59
N SER A 12 -3.23 -9.50 17.08
CA SER A 12 -3.12 -10.90 16.64
C SER A 12 -3.98 -11.28 15.42
N GLY A 13 -4.79 -10.36 14.88
CA GLY A 13 -5.82 -10.69 13.89
C GLY A 13 -5.61 -10.18 12.46
N VAL A 14 -4.73 -9.21 12.22
CA VAL A 14 -4.63 -8.61 10.87
C VAL A 14 -3.55 -9.29 10.05
N THR A 15 -3.96 -10.28 9.26
CA THR A 15 -3.11 -10.92 8.27
C THR A 15 -3.28 -10.23 6.92
N ALA A 16 -2.24 -9.52 6.48
CA ALA A 16 -2.11 -9.09 5.08
C ALA A 16 -0.98 -9.90 4.43
N PRO A 17 -1.08 -10.24 3.13
CA PRO A 17 0.03 -10.86 2.42
C PRO A 17 1.30 -10.01 2.51
N PRO A 18 2.51 -10.57 2.32
CA PRO A 18 3.72 -9.77 2.16
C PRO A 18 3.52 -8.62 1.15
N ALA A 19 4.08 -7.44 1.44
CA ALA A 19 3.93 -6.25 0.61
C ALA A 19 4.20 -6.49 -0.89
N VAL A 20 5.21 -7.31 -1.21
CA VAL A 20 5.53 -7.71 -2.59
C VAL A 20 4.40 -8.51 -3.26
N GLN A 21 3.71 -9.37 -2.52
CA GLN A 21 2.58 -10.14 -3.03
C GLN A 21 1.34 -9.25 -3.20
N GLN A 22 1.10 -8.32 -2.27
CA GLN A 22 0.05 -7.32 -2.42
C GLN A 22 0.27 -6.46 -3.67
N LEU A 23 1.50 -5.98 -3.88
CA LEU A 23 1.87 -5.18 -5.05
C LEU A 23 1.68 -5.98 -6.35
N ALA A 24 2.20 -7.21 -6.40
CA ALA A 24 2.03 -8.07 -7.57
C ALA A 24 0.55 -8.39 -7.86
N ALA A 25 -0.27 -8.59 -6.83
CA ALA A 25 -1.71 -8.77 -6.98
C ALA A 25 -2.39 -7.50 -7.50
N ALA A 26 -2.05 -6.34 -6.96
CA ALA A 26 -2.60 -5.06 -7.38
C ALA A 26 -2.23 -4.74 -8.84
N GLU A 27 -0.96 -4.92 -9.24
CA GLU A 27 -0.53 -4.73 -10.63
C GLU A 27 -1.22 -5.72 -11.58
N ARG A 28 -1.48 -6.97 -11.17
CA ARG A 28 -2.27 -7.93 -11.95
C ARG A 28 -3.73 -7.51 -12.12
N LEU A 29 -4.29 -6.80 -11.15
CA LEU A 29 -5.67 -6.28 -11.21
C LEU A 29 -5.77 -4.97 -11.99
N ARG A 30 -4.65 -4.29 -12.28
CA ARG A 30 -4.66 -3.10 -13.14
C ARG A 30 -5.11 -3.53 -14.54
N ARG A 31 -6.33 -3.12 -14.89
CA ARG A 31 -6.92 -3.41 -16.20
C ARG A 31 -6.04 -2.81 -17.29
N ALA A 32 -5.59 -3.66 -18.20
CA ALA A 32 -5.13 -3.21 -19.50
C ALA A 32 -6.30 -2.50 -20.19
N ARG A 33 -6.07 -1.25 -20.60
CA ARG A 33 -7.03 -0.45 -21.37
C ARG A 33 -6.28 0.22 -22.51
N ARG A 34 -6.96 0.39 -23.64
CA ARG A 34 -6.47 1.28 -24.70
C ARG A 34 -6.48 2.71 -24.16
N VAL A 35 -5.40 3.43 -24.39
CA VAL A 35 -5.22 4.84 -24.00
C VAL A 35 -4.72 5.62 -25.20
N ASP A 36 -4.97 6.92 -25.21
CA ASP A 36 -4.56 7.80 -26.30
C ASP A 36 -3.17 8.40 -26.02
N SER A 37 -2.80 8.52 -24.73
CA SER A 37 -1.50 9.00 -24.28
C SER A 37 -0.97 8.19 -23.09
N ILE A 38 0.36 8.15 -22.93
CA ILE A 38 1.00 7.57 -21.74
C ILE A 38 0.57 8.30 -20.45
N THR A 39 0.22 9.59 -20.55
CA THR A 39 -0.26 10.39 -19.42
C THR A 39 -1.60 9.86 -18.87
N ASP A 40 -2.40 9.18 -19.69
CA ASP A 40 -3.66 8.57 -19.25
C ASP A 40 -3.42 7.43 -18.25
N LEU A 41 -2.20 6.90 -18.17
CA LEU A 41 -1.79 5.85 -17.23
C LEU A 41 -1.29 6.40 -15.89
N ILE A 42 -1.20 7.73 -15.72
CA ILE A 42 -0.78 8.36 -14.47
C ILE A 42 -1.85 8.13 -13.39
N GLY A 43 -1.40 7.71 -12.21
CA GLY A 43 -2.27 7.42 -11.08
C GLY A 43 -2.81 6.00 -11.07
N ASN A 44 -3.93 5.82 -10.34
CA ASN A 44 -4.44 4.50 -9.96
C ASN A 44 -3.31 3.57 -9.45
N THR A 45 -2.46 4.13 -8.58
CA THR A 45 -1.29 3.49 -8.02
C THR A 45 -1.69 2.60 -6.84
N PRO A 46 -1.09 1.41 -6.68
CA PRO A 46 -1.43 0.50 -5.59
C PRO A 46 -1.28 1.13 -4.20
N ILE A 47 -2.13 0.72 -3.28
CA ILE A 47 -1.95 0.94 -1.85
C ILE A 47 -1.74 -0.42 -1.19
N ILE A 48 -0.66 -0.55 -0.41
CA ILE A 48 -0.26 -1.81 0.22
C ILE A 48 0.06 -1.60 1.70
N ARG A 49 -0.17 -2.64 2.52
CA ARG A 49 0.12 -2.63 3.96
C ARG A 49 1.54 -3.09 4.27
N LEU A 50 2.24 -2.39 5.15
CA LEU A 50 3.64 -2.63 5.52
C LEU A 50 3.79 -3.25 6.92
N LEU A 51 3.27 -4.47 7.10
CA LEU A 51 3.27 -5.19 8.38
C LEU A 51 4.65 -5.31 9.07
N ARG A 52 5.74 -5.33 8.31
CA ARG A 52 7.09 -5.40 8.90
C ARG A 52 7.45 -4.12 9.65
N LEU A 53 7.01 -2.96 9.16
CA LEU A 53 7.26 -1.66 9.80
C LEU A 53 6.35 -1.46 11.02
N GLU A 54 5.13 -2.00 10.99
CA GLU A 54 4.17 -1.93 12.11
C GLU A 54 4.73 -2.56 13.40
N ARG A 55 5.67 -3.52 13.30
CA ARG A 55 6.36 -4.12 14.46
C ARG A 55 7.08 -3.09 15.33
N SER A 56 7.53 -1.99 14.74
CA SER A 56 8.21 -0.90 15.45
C SER A 56 7.23 0.17 15.95
N CYS A 57 5.94 0.07 15.62
CA CYS A 57 4.90 1.04 15.97
C CYS A 57 3.61 0.32 16.41
N PRO A 58 3.57 -0.25 17.63
CA PRO A 58 2.41 -1.01 18.11
C PRO A 58 1.12 -0.19 18.04
N GLY A 59 0.07 -0.80 17.48
CA GLY A 59 -1.25 -0.17 17.33
C GLY A 59 -1.37 0.81 16.15
N VAL A 60 -0.32 0.98 15.33
CA VAL A 60 -0.34 1.83 14.14
C VAL A 60 -0.35 0.98 12.88
N GLU A 61 -1.31 1.22 12.00
CA GLU A 61 -1.30 0.64 10.66
C GLU A 61 -0.47 1.51 9.71
N ILE A 62 0.42 0.87 8.95
CA ILE A 62 1.30 1.58 8.02
C ILE A 62 0.95 1.14 6.61
N TRP A 63 0.49 2.10 5.82
CA TRP A 63 0.11 1.92 4.42
C TRP A 63 1.03 2.72 3.51
N ALA A 64 1.43 2.13 2.38
CA ALA A 64 2.21 2.80 1.36
C ALA A 64 1.38 3.01 0.09
N LYS A 65 1.41 4.23 -0.44
CA LYS A 65 0.88 4.56 -1.77
C LYS A 65 2.03 4.48 -2.78
N CYS A 66 1.97 3.49 -3.65
CA CYS A 66 3.06 3.10 -4.55
C CYS A 66 3.18 4.03 -5.78
N GLU A 67 3.51 5.30 -5.57
CA GLU A 67 3.66 6.30 -6.66
C GLU A 67 4.80 6.02 -7.64
N PHE A 68 5.69 5.09 -7.30
CA PHE A 68 6.67 4.57 -8.25
C PHE A 68 6.04 3.73 -9.38
N ALA A 69 4.74 3.39 -9.28
CA ALA A 69 3.99 2.65 -10.29
C ALA A 69 3.32 3.55 -11.36
N ASN A 70 3.60 4.86 -11.32
CA ASN A 70 3.31 5.76 -12.45
C ASN A 70 4.28 5.49 -13.62
N PRO A 71 3.95 5.90 -14.86
CA PRO A 71 4.71 5.54 -16.05
C PRO A 71 6.21 5.89 -16.04
N ALA A 72 6.58 7.07 -15.53
CA ALA A 72 7.98 7.49 -15.42
C ALA A 72 8.61 7.13 -14.06
N GLY A 73 7.90 6.35 -13.23
CA GLY A 73 8.45 5.73 -12.03
C GLY A 73 8.45 6.60 -10.78
N SER A 74 7.72 7.73 -10.76
CA SER A 74 7.69 8.59 -9.58
C SER A 74 6.37 9.36 -9.41
N VAL A 75 6.25 10.04 -8.27
CA VAL A 75 5.13 10.96 -8.00
C VAL A 75 5.13 12.19 -8.91
N LYS A 76 6.26 12.53 -9.56
CA LYS A 76 6.39 13.76 -10.35
C LYS A 76 5.54 13.75 -11.60
N ASP A 77 5.16 12.58 -12.08
CA ASP A 77 4.23 12.41 -13.20
C ASP A 77 2.89 13.13 -12.96
N ARG A 78 2.47 13.29 -11.70
CA ARG A 78 1.19 13.95 -11.37
C ARG A 78 1.17 15.47 -11.56
N ALA A 79 2.33 16.12 -11.44
CA ALA A 79 2.44 17.58 -11.45
C ALA A 79 3.07 18.12 -12.74
N ALA A 80 3.39 17.21 -13.67
CA ALA A 80 4.02 17.51 -14.95
C ALA A 80 3.09 18.30 -15.88
#